data_AF-A0A951KK13-F1
#
_entry.id   AF-A0A951KK13-F1
#
_cell.length_a   1.000
_cell.length_b   1.000
_cell.length_c   1.000
_cell.angle_alpha   90.00
_cell.angle_beta   90.00
_cell.angle_gamma   90.00
#
_symmetry.space_group_name_H-M   'P 1'
#
loop_
_entity.id
_entity.type
_entity.pdbx_description
1 polymer ?
#
loop_
_entity_poly.entity_id
_entity_poly.type
_entity_poly.pdbx_seq_one_letter_code
_entity_poly.pdbx_strand_id
1 'polypeptide(L)'
;MKAESTIGQSYTPVNAVGKPAGKLGARKTLAAIANRLRRAARVGNYWYWLDAPELANGIEIAALIAPLRYDVLIRRDFLAFYADHRGLYVSDFAAFIQAARQGPYYRWFMSSEAIRCKRELLTDADALEQEFVQRVRRAAGVYEDMLAHGFRPQSPIILKTAEQLLPPTTDPQGAPSGKQVSARYFLADGCHRLAMLLLLGYTLLPAEYLQVKCFRRFSPFDSTSLLARSLTLEPDAYFRFLSGRYCAPAVCTDKAQFLDYIQQHKPKFMAEVTSILRVDGFE
;
A
#
# COMPACT_ATOMS: atom_id res chain seq x y z
N MET A 1 54.85 -9.98 3.77
CA MET A 1 54.56 -11.29 3.15
C MET A 1 53.08 -11.56 3.38
N LYS A 2 52.20 -11.29 2.40
CA LYS A 2 51.70 -12.24 1.35
C LYS A 2 51.16 -13.54 2.00
N ALA A 3 49.90 -13.98 1.84
CA ALA A 3 48.88 -13.83 0.79
C ALA A 3 47.47 -14.02 1.41
N GLU A 4 46.44 -13.23 1.07
CA GLU A 4 45.45 -13.44 -0.01
C GLU A 4 44.75 -14.81 -0.02
N SER A 5 43.44 -14.81 0.24
CA SER A 5 42.48 -15.74 -0.36
C SER A 5 41.11 -15.08 -0.47
N THR A 6 40.86 -14.58 -1.66
CA THR A 6 39.65 -13.96 -2.17
C THR A 6 38.73 -15.06 -2.69
N ILE A 7 37.50 -15.18 -2.17
CA ILE A 7 36.43 -15.92 -2.85
C ILE A 7 35.33 -14.93 -3.20
N GLY A 8 35.51 -14.29 -4.35
CA GLY A 8 34.45 -13.59 -5.04
C GLY A 8 33.58 -14.60 -5.76
N GLN A 9 32.33 -14.75 -5.33
CA GLN A 9 31.30 -15.38 -6.16
C GLN A 9 30.64 -14.28 -7.00
N SER A 10 31.04 -14.24 -8.28
CA SER A 10 30.41 -13.44 -9.32
C SER A 10 28.98 -13.92 -9.54
N TYR A 11 28.01 -13.08 -9.17
CA TYR A 11 26.61 -13.27 -9.54
C TYR A 11 26.44 -12.87 -11.02
N THR A 12 26.26 -13.87 -11.90
CA THR A 12 25.96 -13.66 -13.31
C THR A 12 24.46 -13.41 -13.45
N PRO A 13 23.99 -12.20 -13.86
CA PRO A 13 22.59 -12.01 -14.14
C PRO A 13 22.22 -12.80 -15.40
N VAL A 14 21.24 -13.70 -15.27
CA VAL A 14 20.63 -14.39 -16.40
C VAL A 14 19.99 -13.34 -17.31
N ASN A 15 20.49 -13.27 -18.54
CA ASN A 15 20.03 -12.38 -19.60
C ASN A 15 18.51 -12.49 -19.78
N ALA A 16 17.80 -11.41 -19.43
CA ALA A 16 16.43 -11.22 -19.82
C ALA A 16 16.38 -10.95 -21.33
N VAL A 17 15.69 -11.84 -22.04
CA VAL A 17 15.34 -11.74 -23.46
C VAL A 17 14.93 -10.30 -23.81
N GLY A 18 15.66 -9.71 -24.74
CA GLY A 18 15.45 -8.33 -25.21
C GLY A 18 14.05 -8.15 -25.77
N LYS A 19 13.24 -7.34 -25.08
CA LYS A 19 12.03 -6.75 -25.66
C LYS A 19 12.44 -5.50 -26.47
N PRO A 20 11.89 -5.28 -27.68
CA PRO A 20 12.25 -4.13 -28.49
C PRO A 20 11.83 -2.83 -27.79
N ALA A 21 12.82 -2.00 -27.46
CA ALA A 21 12.68 -0.73 -26.74
C ALA A 21 11.87 0.35 -27.50
N GLY A 22 11.56 0.16 -28.79
CA GLY A 22 10.96 1.19 -29.64
C GLY A 22 9.44 1.42 -29.49
N LYS A 23 8.64 0.40 -29.11
CA LYS A 23 7.16 0.53 -29.08
C LYS A 23 6.60 1.08 -27.77
N LEU A 24 7.34 0.97 -26.66
CA LEU A 24 6.87 1.39 -25.33
C LEU A 24 6.98 2.92 -25.13
N GLY A 25 8.01 3.55 -25.70
CA GLY A 25 8.25 4.99 -25.60
C GLY A 25 7.18 5.82 -26.31
N ALA A 26 6.89 5.51 -27.57
CA ALA A 26 5.87 6.21 -28.36
C ALA A 26 4.46 6.13 -27.73
N ARG A 27 4.09 4.98 -27.17
CA ARG A 27 2.80 4.79 -26.46
C ARG A 27 2.69 5.65 -25.21
N LYS A 28 3.77 5.80 -24.43
CA LYS A 28 3.78 6.68 -23.25
C LYS A 28 3.63 8.15 -23.63
N THR A 29 4.29 8.58 -24.72
CA THR A 29 4.19 9.96 -25.24
C THR A 29 2.78 10.26 -25.76
N LEU A 30 2.18 9.34 -26.52
CA LEU A 30 0.80 9.49 -27.00
C LEU A 30 -0.22 9.52 -25.86
N ALA A 31 -0.07 8.66 -24.85
CA ALA A 31 -0.95 8.67 -23.68
C ALA A 31 -0.84 9.98 -22.89
N ALA A 32 0.36 10.54 -22.77
CA ALA A 32 0.60 11.83 -22.13
C ALA A 32 -0.03 12.99 -22.92
N ILE A 33 0.11 13.00 -24.25
CA ILE A 33 -0.52 14.00 -25.13
C ILE A 33 -2.05 13.89 -25.04
N ALA A 34 -2.61 12.69 -25.19
CA ALA A 34 -4.05 12.47 -25.08
C ALA A 34 -4.60 12.92 -23.72
N ASN A 35 -3.86 12.67 -22.64
CA ASN A 35 -4.24 13.13 -21.31
C ASN A 35 -4.19 14.67 -21.18
N ARG A 36 -3.20 15.34 -21.80
CA ARG A 36 -3.15 16.82 -21.87
C ARG A 36 -4.33 17.39 -22.64
N LEU A 37 -4.69 16.80 -23.78
CA LEU A 37 -5.84 17.21 -24.58
C LEU A 37 -7.16 17.01 -23.80
N ARG A 38 -7.34 15.85 -23.17
CA ARG A 38 -8.49 15.57 -22.29
C ARG A 38 -8.60 16.56 -21.14
N ARG A 39 -7.47 16.94 -20.54
CA ARG A 39 -7.42 17.97 -19.49
C ARG A 39 -7.81 19.34 -20.02
N ALA A 40 -7.25 19.77 -21.15
CA ALA A 40 -7.56 21.06 -21.78
C ALA A 40 -9.05 21.16 -22.13
N ALA A 41 -9.62 20.09 -22.70
CA ALA A 41 -11.04 20.01 -23.05
C ALA A 41 -11.96 19.70 -21.84
N ARG A 42 -11.40 19.38 -20.67
CA ARG A 42 -12.12 18.87 -19.49
C ARG A 42 -13.04 17.68 -19.80
N VAL A 43 -12.61 16.75 -20.66
CA VAL A 43 -13.37 15.56 -21.07
C VAL A 43 -12.79 14.30 -20.45
N GLY A 44 -13.68 13.40 -19.99
CA GLY A 44 -13.29 12.13 -19.38
C GLY A 44 -12.58 12.30 -18.03
N ASN A 45 -11.86 11.26 -17.60
CA ASN A 45 -11.08 11.26 -16.36
C ASN A 45 -9.58 11.44 -16.65
N TYR A 46 -9.14 12.69 -16.77
CA TYR A 46 -7.73 13.06 -16.94
C TYR A 46 -7.00 13.14 -15.60
N TRP A 47 -5.67 13.26 -15.66
CA TRP A 47 -4.81 13.46 -14.48
C TRP A 47 -3.66 14.44 -14.73
N TYR A 48 -3.03 14.92 -13.67
CA TYR A 48 -1.78 15.69 -13.72
C TYR A 48 -0.99 15.51 -12.42
N TRP A 49 0.31 15.81 -12.47
CA TRP A 49 1.13 15.90 -11.26
C TRP A 49 0.80 17.22 -10.56
N LEU A 50 0.49 17.15 -9.27
CA LEU A 50 0.12 18.28 -8.44
C LEU A 50 1.32 18.67 -7.58
N ASP A 51 1.67 19.94 -7.61
CA ASP A 51 2.50 20.52 -6.56
C ASP A 51 1.62 20.76 -5.32
N ALA A 52 2.03 20.20 -4.19
CA ALA A 52 1.24 20.17 -2.96
C ALA A 52 2.06 20.83 -1.83
N PRO A 53 2.15 22.17 -1.82
CA PRO A 53 2.96 22.90 -0.84
C PRO A 53 2.50 22.64 0.60
N GLU A 54 1.24 22.26 0.82
CA GLU A 54 0.76 21.85 2.13
C GLU A 54 1.42 20.56 2.67
N LEU A 55 2.09 19.79 1.81
CA LEU A 55 2.84 18.58 2.16
C LEU A 55 4.35 18.82 2.22
N ALA A 56 4.82 20.07 2.21
CA ALA A 56 6.25 20.40 2.22
C ALA A 56 6.99 19.85 3.46
N ASN A 57 6.29 19.71 4.59
CA ASN A 57 6.82 19.11 5.81
C ASN A 57 6.53 17.60 5.93
N GLY A 58 6.11 16.96 4.84
CA GLY A 58 5.68 15.56 4.84
C GLY A 58 4.23 15.36 5.27
N ILE A 59 3.84 14.10 5.40
CA ILE A 59 2.49 13.69 5.82
C ILE A 59 2.56 12.51 6.79
N GLU A 60 1.76 12.58 7.85
CA GLU A 60 1.59 11.48 8.82
C GLU A 60 1.26 10.17 8.08
N ILE A 61 2.09 9.13 8.28
CA ILE A 61 1.85 7.81 7.68
C ILE A 61 0.51 7.26 8.16
N ALA A 62 0.15 7.50 9.42
CA ALA A 62 -1.13 7.12 9.98
C ALA A 62 -2.32 7.71 9.20
N ALA A 63 -2.21 8.97 8.74
CA ALA A 63 -3.25 9.62 7.94
C ALA A 63 -3.39 9.03 6.52
N LEU A 64 -2.31 8.45 5.98
CA LEU A 64 -2.32 7.76 4.69
C LEU A 64 -2.87 6.34 4.78
N ILE A 65 -2.69 5.67 5.92
CA ILE A 65 -3.10 4.28 6.10
C ILE A 65 -4.51 4.15 6.69
N ALA A 66 -4.82 4.91 7.74
CA ALA A 66 -6.13 4.83 8.40
C ALA A 66 -7.11 5.81 7.76
N PRO A 67 -8.38 5.41 7.54
CA PRO A 67 -8.99 4.13 7.91
C PRO A 67 -8.99 3.09 6.78
N LEU A 68 -8.45 3.40 5.59
CA LEU A 68 -8.77 2.66 4.36
C LEU A 68 -7.74 1.61 3.93
N ARG A 69 -6.52 1.63 4.47
CA ARG A 69 -5.37 0.89 3.95
C ARG A 69 -4.71 -0.01 5.01
N TYR A 70 -5.51 -0.79 5.75
CA TYR A 70 -4.99 -1.78 6.71
C TYR A 70 -4.00 -2.76 6.06
N ASP A 71 -4.11 -3.00 4.74
CA ASP A 71 -3.14 -3.80 3.97
C ASP A 71 -1.68 -3.34 4.10
N VAL A 72 -1.42 -2.08 4.45
CA VAL A 72 -0.05 -1.58 4.69
C VAL A 72 0.54 -2.19 5.95
N LEU A 73 -0.25 -2.40 7.01
CA LEU A 73 0.21 -3.08 8.23
C LEU A 73 0.53 -4.54 7.95
N ILE A 74 -0.31 -5.22 7.18
CA ILE A 74 -0.06 -6.61 6.75
C ILE A 74 1.25 -6.72 5.97
N ARG A 75 1.51 -5.77 5.07
CA ARG A 75 2.78 -5.70 4.32
C ARG A 75 3.96 -5.45 5.25
N ARG A 76 3.83 -4.56 6.25
CA ARG A 76 4.87 -4.29 7.25
C ARG A 76 5.21 -5.57 8.02
N ASP A 77 4.18 -6.26 8.51
CA ASP A 77 4.34 -7.48 9.30
C ASP A 77 4.97 -8.60 8.47
N PHE A 78 4.63 -8.68 7.17
CA PHE A 78 5.31 -9.59 6.25
C PHE A 78 6.80 -9.25 6.06
N LEU A 79 7.15 -7.96 5.96
CA LEU A 79 8.56 -7.55 5.85
C LEU A 79 9.34 -7.86 7.13
N ALA A 80 8.70 -7.74 8.30
CA ALA A 80 9.28 -8.18 9.58
C ALA A 80 9.48 -9.70 9.60
N PHE A 81 8.45 -10.47 9.21
CA PHE A 81 8.55 -11.93 9.04
C PHE A 81 9.69 -12.33 8.10
N TYR A 82 9.84 -11.64 6.97
CA TYR A 82 10.94 -11.87 6.04
C TYR A 82 12.30 -11.63 6.70
N ALA A 83 12.47 -10.54 7.46
CA ALA A 83 13.70 -10.24 8.18
C ALA A 83 14.08 -11.38 9.14
N ASP A 84 13.12 -11.84 9.94
CA ASP A 84 13.32 -12.91 10.93
C ASP A 84 13.63 -14.27 10.29
N HIS A 85 13.13 -14.51 9.07
CA HIS A 85 13.28 -15.77 8.34
C HIS A 85 14.19 -15.65 7.11
N ARG A 86 15.04 -14.62 7.04
CA ARG A 86 15.91 -14.36 5.88
C ARG A 86 16.87 -15.52 5.61
N GLY A 87 17.36 -16.18 6.65
CA GLY A 87 18.17 -17.40 6.53
C GLY A 87 17.41 -18.51 5.80
N LEU A 88 16.18 -18.79 6.23
CA LEU A 88 15.30 -19.79 5.60
C LEU A 88 14.99 -19.44 4.15
N TYR A 89 14.72 -18.17 3.84
CA TYR A 89 14.49 -17.71 2.46
C TYR A 89 15.65 -18.09 1.52
N VAL A 90 16.90 -17.98 2.00
CA VAL A 90 18.10 -18.27 1.22
C VAL A 90 18.39 -19.76 1.15
N SER A 91 18.26 -20.49 2.27
CA SER A 91 18.63 -21.91 2.35
C SER A 91 17.55 -22.87 1.82
N ASP A 92 16.28 -22.56 2.05
CA ASP A 92 15.13 -23.37 1.63
C ASP A 92 13.93 -22.47 1.32
N PHE A 93 13.91 -21.96 0.10
CA PHE A 93 12.84 -21.08 -0.36
C PHE A 93 11.47 -21.77 -0.39
N ALA A 94 11.40 -23.09 -0.58
CA ALA A 94 10.13 -23.80 -0.60
C ALA A 94 9.51 -23.82 0.81
N ALA A 95 10.30 -24.15 1.83
CA ALA A 95 9.86 -24.08 3.23
C ALA A 95 9.48 -22.65 3.64
N PHE A 96 10.23 -21.64 3.20
CA PHE A 96 9.88 -20.24 3.43
C PHE A 96 8.50 -19.89 2.87
N ILE A 97 8.18 -20.31 1.64
CA ILE A 97 6.87 -20.08 1.02
C ILE A 97 5.77 -20.79 1.80
N GLN A 98 6.00 -22.03 2.26
CA GLN A 98 5.02 -22.74 3.08
C GLN A 98 4.72 -22.02 4.39
N ALA A 99 5.74 -21.47 5.06
CA ALA A 99 5.54 -20.65 6.25
C ALA A 99 4.78 -19.35 5.92
N ALA A 100 5.14 -18.66 4.83
CA ALA A 100 4.47 -17.43 4.41
C ALA A 100 2.98 -17.64 4.07
N ARG A 101 2.59 -18.82 3.57
CA ARG A 101 1.19 -19.19 3.28
C ARG A 101 0.30 -19.24 4.51
N GLN A 102 0.86 -19.53 5.68
CA GLN A 102 0.11 -19.55 6.94
C GLN A 102 -0.19 -18.13 7.48
N GLY A 103 0.47 -17.11 6.92
CA GLY A 103 0.41 -15.75 7.41
C GLY A 103 -0.76 -14.91 6.88
N PRO A 104 -1.05 -13.77 7.53
CA PRO A 104 -2.04 -12.79 7.05
C PRO A 104 -1.74 -12.23 5.65
N TYR A 105 -0.46 -12.21 5.25
CA TYR A 105 -0.03 -11.68 3.94
C TYR A 105 -0.53 -12.55 2.77
N TYR A 106 -0.50 -13.87 2.92
CA TYR A 106 -1.06 -14.78 1.93
C TYR A 106 -2.58 -14.63 1.85
N ARG A 107 -3.27 -14.64 2.99
CA ARG A 107 -4.72 -14.43 3.06
C ARG A 107 -5.15 -13.11 2.42
N TRP A 108 -4.46 -12.00 2.73
CA TRP A 108 -4.66 -10.70 2.07
C TRP A 108 -4.43 -10.77 0.56
N PHE A 109 -3.37 -11.44 0.11
CA PHE A 109 -3.10 -11.57 -1.32
C PHE A 109 -4.27 -12.27 -2.02
N MET A 110 -4.74 -13.39 -1.48
CA MET A 110 -5.83 -14.17 -2.06
C MET A 110 -7.19 -13.45 -1.98
N SER A 111 -7.52 -12.81 -0.85
CA SER A 111 -8.84 -12.20 -0.63
C SER A 111 -8.98 -10.76 -1.16
N SER A 112 -7.87 -10.12 -1.55
CA SER A 112 -7.88 -8.70 -1.94
C SER A 112 -7.08 -8.42 -3.21
N GLU A 113 -5.77 -8.68 -3.19
CA GLU A 113 -4.90 -8.32 -4.33
C GLU A 113 -5.23 -9.13 -5.58
N ALA A 114 -5.39 -10.45 -5.43
CA ALA A 114 -5.72 -11.37 -6.52
C ALA A 114 -7.05 -11.02 -7.19
N ILE A 115 -8.11 -10.89 -6.40
CA ILE A 115 -9.48 -10.62 -6.87
C ILE A 115 -9.55 -9.30 -7.66
N ARG A 116 -8.75 -8.31 -7.27
CA ARG A 116 -8.79 -6.98 -7.88
C ARG A 116 -7.84 -6.84 -9.07
N CYS A 117 -6.62 -7.37 -8.94
CA CYS A 117 -5.52 -7.08 -9.85
C CYS A 117 -5.15 -8.24 -10.76
N LYS A 118 -5.69 -9.44 -10.53
CA LYS A 118 -5.31 -10.71 -11.16
C LYS A 118 -6.54 -11.56 -11.49
N ARG A 119 -7.63 -10.91 -11.92
CA ARG A 119 -8.93 -11.57 -12.19
C ARG A 119 -8.80 -12.72 -13.17
N GLU A 120 -7.92 -12.57 -14.15
CA GLU A 120 -7.60 -13.57 -15.17
C GLU A 120 -7.00 -14.86 -14.60
N LEU A 121 -6.43 -14.81 -13.38
CA LEU A 121 -5.83 -15.98 -12.72
C LEU A 121 -6.77 -16.67 -11.76
N LEU A 122 -7.98 -16.14 -11.49
CA LEU A 122 -8.87 -16.68 -10.46
C LEU A 122 -9.42 -18.07 -10.79
N THR A 123 -9.42 -18.47 -12.06
CA THR A 123 -9.82 -19.79 -12.52
C THR A 123 -8.67 -20.80 -12.56
N ASP A 124 -7.44 -20.37 -12.26
CA ASP A 124 -6.23 -21.18 -12.31
C ASP A 124 -5.48 -21.06 -10.97
N ALA A 125 -5.73 -22.01 -10.09
CA ALA A 125 -5.15 -22.01 -8.74
C ALA A 125 -3.62 -22.07 -8.76
N ASP A 126 -3.03 -22.83 -9.68
CA ASP A 126 -1.57 -22.97 -9.78
C ASP A 126 -0.92 -21.68 -10.27
N ALA A 127 -1.52 -21.01 -11.26
CA ALA A 127 -1.04 -19.71 -11.71
C ALA A 127 -1.15 -18.65 -10.59
N LEU A 128 -2.20 -18.72 -9.77
CA LEU A 128 -2.38 -17.80 -8.65
C LEU A 128 -1.34 -18.03 -7.55
N GLU A 129 -1.03 -19.28 -7.24
CA GLU A 129 0.05 -19.66 -6.33
C GLU A 129 1.42 -19.17 -6.83
N GLN A 130 1.69 -19.33 -8.12
CA GLN A 130 2.94 -18.82 -8.71
C GLN A 130 3.02 -17.29 -8.62
N GLU A 131 1.91 -16.57 -8.84
CA GLU A 131 1.89 -15.11 -8.66
C GLU A 131 2.14 -14.71 -7.20
N PHE A 132 1.63 -15.47 -6.22
CA PHE A 132 1.96 -15.25 -4.81
C PHE A 132 3.46 -15.40 -4.55
N VAL A 133 4.09 -16.46 -5.06
CA VAL A 133 5.54 -16.67 -4.96
C VAL A 133 6.31 -15.48 -5.57
N GLN A 134 5.91 -15.01 -6.75
CA GLN A 134 6.51 -13.82 -7.37
C GLN A 134 6.26 -12.54 -6.56
N ARG A 135 5.12 -12.43 -5.87
CA ARG A 135 4.82 -11.32 -4.96
C ARG A 135 5.73 -11.33 -3.73
N VAL A 136 5.99 -12.50 -3.14
CA VAL A 136 6.95 -12.69 -2.04
C VAL A 136 8.35 -12.26 -2.47
N ARG A 137 8.82 -12.73 -3.64
CA ARG A 137 10.15 -12.34 -4.17
C ARG A 137 10.26 -10.82 -4.36
N ARG A 138 9.24 -10.18 -4.92
CA ARG A 138 9.22 -8.71 -5.08
C ARG A 138 9.23 -7.97 -3.75
N ALA A 139 8.52 -8.46 -2.74
CA ALA A 139 8.49 -7.85 -1.42
C ALA A 139 9.85 -7.98 -0.70
N ALA A 140 10.46 -9.16 -0.74
CA ALA A 140 11.83 -9.38 -0.27
C ALA A 140 12.82 -8.47 -1.02
N GLY A 141 12.70 -8.35 -2.34
CA GLY A 141 13.53 -7.44 -3.13
C GLY A 141 13.42 -5.98 -2.69
N VAL A 142 12.22 -5.50 -2.31
CA VAL A 142 12.05 -4.15 -1.75
C VAL A 142 12.77 -4.01 -0.41
N TYR A 143 12.69 -5.03 0.45
CA TYR A 143 13.39 -5.03 1.74
C TYR A 143 14.90 -4.91 1.54
N GLU A 144 15.48 -5.81 0.75
CA GLU A 144 16.92 -5.86 0.48
C GLU A 144 17.42 -4.57 -0.16
N ASP A 145 16.69 -4.06 -1.15
CA ASP A 145 17.05 -2.83 -1.85
C ASP A 145 17.02 -1.60 -0.92
N MET A 146 16.00 -1.48 -0.07
CA MET A 146 15.90 -0.37 0.88
C MET A 146 16.93 -0.46 2.01
N LEU A 147 17.31 -1.66 2.46
CA LEU A 147 18.41 -1.80 3.43
C LEU A 147 19.76 -1.45 2.82
N ALA A 148 20.01 -1.87 1.58
CA ALA A 148 21.29 -1.65 0.91
C ALA A 148 21.49 -0.19 0.47
N HIS A 149 20.40 0.50 0.08
CA HIS A 149 20.49 1.79 -0.61
C HIS A 149 19.65 2.91 0.00
N GLY A 150 18.88 2.63 1.06
CA GLY A 150 17.91 3.56 1.60
C GLY A 150 16.72 3.80 0.66
N PHE A 151 15.90 4.81 0.97
CA PHE A 151 14.82 5.22 0.09
C PHE A 151 15.38 5.97 -1.13
N ARG A 152 14.94 5.59 -2.34
CA ARG A 152 15.39 6.20 -3.60
C ARG A 152 14.28 7.09 -4.20
N PRO A 153 14.46 8.43 -4.25
CA PRO A 153 13.45 9.36 -4.78
C PRO A 153 13.05 9.13 -6.24
N GLN A 154 13.89 8.44 -7.03
CA GLN A 154 13.56 8.03 -8.41
C GLN A 154 12.43 6.99 -8.45
N SER A 155 12.17 6.33 -7.32
CA SER A 155 11.03 5.47 -7.06
C SER A 155 10.20 6.08 -5.92
N PRO A 156 9.41 7.15 -6.18
CA PRO A 156 8.62 7.81 -5.16
C PRO A 156 7.38 6.99 -4.77
N ILE A 157 6.86 7.23 -3.56
CA ILE A 157 5.54 6.80 -3.14
C ILE A 157 4.52 7.72 -3.82
N ILE A 158 3.54 7.15 -4.53
CA ILE A 158 2.54 7.95 -5.24
C ILE A 158 1.29 8.07 -4.37
N LEU A 159 0.96 9.32 -4.05
CA LEU A 159 -0.33 9.69 -3.49
C LEU A 159 -1.28 10.11 -4.61
N LYS A 160 -2.56 9.81 -4.45
CA LYS A 160 -3.63 10.26 -5.33
C LYS A 160 -4.55 11.24 -4.61
N THR A 161 -5.04 12.20 -5.38
CA THR A 161 -6.12 13.11 -5.00
C THR A 161 -7.00 13.38 -6.22
N ALA A 162 -8.07 14.16 -6.07
CA ALA A 162 -8.86 14.61 -7.21
C ALA A 162 -9.52 15.96 -7.01
N GLU A 163 -9.88 16.59 -8.14
CA GLU A 163 -10.79 17.74 -8.20
C GLU A 163 -12.17 17.37 -7.62
N GLN A 164 -12.63 16.14 -7.89
CA GLN A 164 -13.79 15.55 -7.25
C GLN A 164 -13.43 14.19 -6.63
N LEU A 165 -13.37 14.14 -5.31
CA LEU A 165 -13.28 12.89 -4.56
C LEU A 165 -14.65 12.20 -4.53
N LEU A 166 -14.66 10.93 -4.92
CA LEU A 166 -15.81 10.04 -4.84
C LEU A 166 -15.70 9.19 -3.56
N PRO A 167 -16.81 8.65 -3.05
CA PRO A 167 -16.79 7.74 -1.90
C PRO A 167 -15.81 6.57 -2.10
N PRO A 168 -15.18 6.05 -1.03
CA PRO A 168 -14.25 4.92 -1.13
C PRO A 168 -14.93 3.65 -1.66
N THR A 169 -14.24 2.86 -2.47
CA THR A 169 -14.73 1.57 -2.98
C THR A 169 -13.77 0.42 -2.67
N THR A 170 -14.30 -0.79 -2.61
CA THR A 170 -13.52 -2.04 -2.51
C THR A 170 -13.17 -2.64 -3.88
N ASP A 171 -13.66 -2.03 -4.96
CA ASP A 171 -13.36 -2.38 -6.35
C ASP A 171 -13.49 -1.11 -7.20
N PRO A 172 -12.55 -0.81 -8.12
CA PRO A 172 -12.70 0.28 -9.08
C PRO A 172 -14.04 0.37 -9.82
N GLN A 173 -14.74 -0.75 -10.02
CA GLN A 173 -16.06 -0.80 -10.65
C GLN A 173 -17.21 -1.11 -9.68
N GLY A 174 -16.90 -1.27 -8.39
CA GLY A 174 -17.87 -1.64 -7.36
C GLY A 174 -18.65 -0.45 -6.81
N ALA A 175 -19.67 -0.78 -6.02
CA ALA A 175 -20.38 0.21 -5.21
C ALA A 175 -19.46 0.83 -4.15
N PRO A 176 -19.77 2.05 -3.68
CA PRO A 176 -19.16 2.61 -2.49
C PRO A 176 -19.19 1.64 -1.30
N SER A 177 -18.10 1.62 -0.53
CA SER A 177 -18.00 0.90 0.75
C SER A 177 -19.02 1.38 1.79
N GLY A 178 -19.48 2.63 1.68
CA GLY A 178 -20.33 3.30 2.67
C GLY A 178 -19.56 4.14 3.69
N LYS A 179 -18.22 4.06 3.72
CA LYS A 179 -17.39 4.92 4.58
C LYS A 179 -17.40 6.36 4.08
N GLN A 180 -17.45 7.28 5.03
CA GLN A 180 -17.25 8.70 4.79
C GLN A 180 -15.89 9.08 5.35
N VAL A 181 -15.01 9.67 4.54
CA VAL A 181 -13.66 10.04 4.96
C VAL A 181 -13.32 11.46 4.50
N SER A 182 -12.74 12.26 5.38
CA SER A 182 -12.33 13.64 5.12
C SER A 182 -10.93 13.78 4.52
N ALA A 183 -10.25 12.65 4.25
CA ALA A 183 -8.87 12.67 3.75
C ALA A 183 -8.79 13.26 2.34
N ARG A 184 -7.73 14.03 2.06
CA ARG A 184 -7.48 14.63 0.73
C ARG A 184 -6.51 13.82 -0.13
N TYR A 185 -5.58 13.11 0.51
CA TYR A 185 -4.53 12.33 -0.15
C TYR A 185 -4.63 10.87 0.24
N PHE A 186 -4.48 9.99 -0.75
CA PHE A 186 -4.63 8.56 -0.57
C PHE A 186 -3.44 7.84 -1.15
N LEU A 187 -2.88 6.90 -0.39
CA LEU A 187 -1.82 6.03 -0.89
C LEU A 187 -2.31 5.24 -2.12
N ALA A 188 -1.53 5.24 -3.19
CA ALA A 188 -1.88 4.52 -4.42
C ALA A 188 -0.77 3.59 -4.92
N ASP A 189 0.48 4.04 -4.93
CA ASP A 189 1.63 3.21 -5.27
C ASP A 189 2.74 3.34 -4.23
N GLY A 190 3.56 2.30 -4.09
CA GLY A 190 4.63 2.24 -3.10
C GLY A 190 4.20 1.74 -1.73
N CYS A 191 3.14 0.93 -1.66
CA CYS A 191 2.63 0.39 -0.40
C CYS A 191 3.66 -0.45 0.36
N HIS A 192 4.49 -1.23 -0.34
CA HIS A 192 5.62 -1.96 0.28
C HIS A 192 6.73 -1.03 0.77
N ARG A 193 7.01 0.07 0.05
CA ARG A 193 8.01 1.07 0.47
C ARG A 193 7.53 1.83 1.71
N LEU A 194 6.26 2.22 1.74
CA LEU A 194 5.65 2.84 2.93
C LEU A 194 5.64 1.86 4.12
N ALA A 195 5.32 0.58 3.88
CA ALA A 195 5.39 -0.45 4.91
C ALA A 195 6.81 -0.64 5.45
N MET A 196 7.84 -0.56 4.61
CA MET A 196 9.24 -0.59 5.03
C MET A 196 9.61 0.64 5.87
N LEU A 197 9.20 1.85 5.46
CA LEU A 197 9.42 3.06 6.27
C LEU A 197 8.77 2.92 7.65
N LEU A 198 7.54 2.39 7.70
CA LEU A 198 6.85 2.13 8.95
C LEU A 198 7.57 1.07 9.81
N LEU A 199 8.11 0.01 9.19
CA LEU A 199 8.93 -1.00 9.88
C LEU A 199 10.21 -0.39 10.47
N LEU A 200 10.82 0.57 9.76
CA LEU A 200 11.98 1.33 10.20
C LEU A 200 11.64 2.43 11.25
N GLY A 201 10.39 2.52 11.70
CA GLY A 201 9.98 3.45 12.76
C GLY A 201 9.57 4.84 12.30
N TYR A 202 9.43 5.08 10.99
CA TYR A 202 8.94 6.37 10.50
C TYR A 202 7.45 6.52 10.85
N THR A 203 7.10 7.67 11.42
CA THR A 203 5.71 8.10 11.64
C THR A 203 5.25 9.12 10.60
N LEU A 204 6.19 9.81 9.97
CA LEU A 204 6.00 10.84 8.95
C LEU A 204 6.63 10.38 7.63
N LEU A 205 5.89 10.52 6.51
CA LEU A 205 6.42 10.34 5.17
C LEU A 205 7.04 11.66 4.69
N PRO A 206 8.37 11.74 4.48
CA PRO A 206 9.02 12.95 4.00
C PRO A 206 8.54 13.39 2.62
N ALA A 207 8.55 14.70 2.35
CA ALA A 207 8.07 15.27 1.09
C ALA A 207 8.88 14.80 -0.13
N GLU A 208 10.19 14.61 0.05
CA GLU A 208 11.11 14.12 -0.97
C GLU A 208 10.85 12.65 -1.36
N TYR A 209 10.08 11.91 -0.55
CA TYR A 209 9.74 10.51 -0.82
C TYR A 209 8.43 10.35 -1.58
N LEU A 210 7.66 11.43 -1.78
CA LEU A 210 6.33 11.35 -2.35
C LEU A 210 6.15 12.18 -3.63
N GLN A 211 5.19 11.77 -4.45
CA GLN A 211 4.64 12.56 -5.54
C GLN A 211 3.12 12.48 -5.51
N VAL A 212 2.45 13.60 -5.84
CA VAL A 212 0.99 13.67 -5.83
C VAL A 212 0.45 13.67 -7.26
N LYS A 213 -0.43 12.72 -7.53
CA LYS A 213 -1.16 12.61 -8.80
C LYS A 213 -2.62 13.01 -8.61
N CYS A 214 -3.02 14.15 -9.19
CA CYS A 214 -4.39 14.64 -9.14
C CYS A 214 -5.18 14.12 -10.35
N PHE A 215 -6.37 13.58 -10.10
CA PHE A 215 -7.32 13.16 -11.13
C PHE A 215 -8.51 14.13 -11.19
N ARG A 216 -9.25 14.14 -12.29
CA ARG A 216 -10.55 14.84 -12.30
C ARG A 216 -11.52 14.20 -11.30
N ARG A 217 -11.66 12.87 -11.35
CA ARG A 217 -12.50 12.08 -10.45
C ARG A 217 -11.69 10.89 -9.92
N PHE A 218 -11.74 10.66 -8.61
CA PHE A 218 -11.04 9.55 -7.97
C PHE A 218 -11.85 8.99 -6.80
N SER A 219 -11.98 7.67 -6.75
CA SER A 219 -12.46 6.96 -5.58
C SER A 219 -11.26 6.26 -4.91
N PRO A 220 -11.03 6.50 -3.61
CA PRO A 220 -9.99 5.82 -2.87
C PRO A 220 -10.34 4.35 -2.61
N PHE A 221 -9.33 3.50 -2.62
CA PHE A 221 -9.50 2.09 -2.33
C PHE A 221 -9.61 1.82 -0.83
N ASP A 222 -10.65 1.10 -0.43
CA ASP A 222 -10.87 0.65 0.94
C ASP A 222 -10.47 -0.82 1.09
N SER A 223 -9.20 -1.05 1.38
CA SER A 223 -8.70 -2.38 1.70
C SER A 223 -9.16 -2.85 3.07
N THR A 224 -9.33 -1.93 4.01
CA THR A 224 -9.72 -2.26 5.39
C THR A 224 -11.08 -2.95 5.42
N SER A 225 -12.09 -2.46 4.68
CA SER A 225 -13.40 -3.13 4.65
C SER A 225 -13.35 -4.57 4.13
N LEU A 226 -12.49 -4.84 3.15
CA LEU A 226 -12.28 -6.21 2.65
C LEU A 226 -11.59 -7.08 3.69
N LEU A 227 -10.63 -6.50 4.43
CA LEU A 227 -9.81 -7.22 5.38
C LEU A 227 -10.51 -7.45 6.73
N ALA A 228 -11.29 -6.49 7.21
CA ALA A 228 -12.14 -6.66 8.39
C ALA A 228 -13.02 -7.90 8.24
N ARG A 229 -13.61 -8.10 7.05
CA ARG A 229 -14.45 -9.27 6.73
C ARG A 229 -13.67 -10.56 6.51
N SER A 230 -12.53 -10.50 5.80
CA SER A 230 -11.83 -11.72 5.35
C SER A 230 -10.75 -12.23 6.31
N LEU A 231 -10.20 -11.37 7.17
CA LEU A 231 -9.15 -11.74 8.12
C LEU A 231 -9.64 -11.89 9.55
N THR A 232 -10.89 -11.52 9.85
CA THR A 232 -11.41 -11.43 11.22
C THR A 232 -10.45 -10.60 12.08
N LEU A 233 -10.33 -9.31 11.76
CA LEU A 233 -9.42 -8.43 12.49
C LEU A 233 -9.81 -8.41 13.97
N GLU A 234 -8.85 -8.72 14.84
CA GLU A 234 -9.04 -8.61 16.27
C GLU A 234 -9.39 -7.15 16.64
N PRO A 235 -10.39 -6.94 17.53
CA PRO A 235 -10.82 -5.59 17.90
C PRO A 235 -9.68 -4.69 18.39
N ASP A 236 -8.75 -5.23 19.17
CA ASP A 236 -7.63 -4.46 19.72
C ASP A 236 -6.70 -3.93 18.63
N ALA A 237 -6.36 -4.77 17.64
CA ALA A 237 -5.54 -4.40 16.49
C ALA A 237 -6.26 -3.37 15.61
N TYR A 238 -7.56 -3.53 15.42
CA TYR A 238 -8.38 -2.60 14.65
C TYR A 238 -8.45 -1.21 15.31
N PHE A 239 -8.72 -1.12 16.61
CA PHE A 239 -8.77 0.17 17.31
C PHE A 239 -7.39 0.82 17.47
N ARG A 240 -6.31 0.05 17.63
CA ARG A 240 -4.94 0.58 17.55
C ARG A 240 -4.65 1.20 16.18
N PHE A 241 -5.07 0.52 15.10
CA PHE A 241 -4.92 1.03 13.74
C PHE A 241 -5.67 2.36 13.53
N LEU A 242 -6.94 2.44 13.95
CA LEU A 242 -7.71 3.68 13.84
C LEU A 242 -7.11 4.79 14.73
N SER A 243 -6.64 4.45 15.93
CA SER A 243 -6.06 5.40 16.88
C SER A 243 -4.89 6.18 16.30
N GLY A 244 -4.08 5.57 15.42
CA GLY A 244 -2.97 6.26 14.77
C GLY A 244 -3.36 7.55 14.06
N ARG A 245 -4.55 7.61 13.46
CA ARG A 245 -5.06 8.85 12.82
C ARG A 245 -5.96 9.65 13.75
N TYR A 246 -6.88 8.96 14.42
CA TYR A 246 -7.98 9.64 15.09
C TYR A 246 -7.65 9.97 16.55
N CYS A 247 -6.84 9.17 17.25
CA CYS A 247 -6.56 9.35 18.66
C CYS A 247 -5.13 9.80 18.99
N ALA A 248 -4.21 9.80 18.02
CA ALA A 248 -2.81 10.18 18.26
C ALA A 248 -2.68 11.49 19.07
N PRO A 249 -1.80 11.50 20.09
CA PRO A 249 -0.84 10.44 20.46
C PRO A 249 -1.44 9.29 21.30
N ALA A 250 -2.70 9.35 21.72
CA ALA A 250 -3.34 8.29 22.48
C ALA A 250 -3.59 7.04 21.63
N VAL A 251 -3.56 5.87 22.29
CA VAL A 251 -3.80 4.57 21.66
C VAL A 251 -4.97 3.90 22.38
N CYS A 252 -6.10 3.80 21.69
CA CYS A 252 -7.28 3.09 22.17
C CYS A 252 -7.22 1.63 21.69
N THR A 253 -7.62 0.70 22.56
CA THR A 253 -7.65 -0.74 22.23
C THR A 253 -9.06 -1.31 22.15
N ASP A 254 -10.08 -0.50 22.40
CA ASP A 254 -11.47 -0.91 22.28
C ASP A 254 -12.36 0.25 21.83
N LYS A 255 -13.61 -0.10 21.51
CA LYS A 255 -14.61 0.82 20.98
C LYS A 255 -14.95 1.95 21.97
N ALA A 256 -15.09 1.64 23.25
CA ALA A 256 -15.53 2.60 24.24
C ALA A 256 -14.48 3.69 24.43
N GLN A 257 -13.22 3.29 24.66
CA GLN A 257 -12.10 4.22 24.75
C GLN A 257 -11.97 5.08 23.49
N PHE A 258 -12.12 4.46 22.32
CA PHE A 258 -12.01 5.15 21.03
C PHE A 258 -13.10 6.20 20.86
N LEU A 259 -14.37 5.85 21.07
CA LEU A 259 -15.49 6.79 20.91
C LEU A 259 -15.46 7.90 21.97
N ASP A 260 -15.14 7.58 23.21
CA ASP A 260 -15.01 8.57 24.28
C ASP A 260 -13.92 9.60 23.95
N TYR A 261 -12.76 9.14 23.47
CA TYR A 261 -11.68 10.03 23.05
C TYR A 261 -12.11 10.95 21.90
N ILE A 262 -12.80 10.40 20.89
CA ILE A 262 -13.27 11.19 19.74
C ILE A 262 -14.31 12.21 20.16
N GLN A 263 -15.23 11.85 21.05
CA GLN A 263 -16.24 12.76 21.57
C GLN A 263 -15.62 13.92 22.34
N GLN A 264 -14.62 13.64 23.18
CA GLN A 264 -13.99 14.64 24.04
C GLN A 264 -13.01 15.54 23.28
N HIS A 265 -12.19 14.98 22.38
CA HIS A 265 -11.05 15.70 21.81
C HIS A 265 -11.18 16.05 20.33
N LYS A 266 -11.94 15.26 19.55
CA LYS A 266 -12.06 15.47 18.09
C LYS A 266 -13.49 15.23 17.58
N PRO A 267 -14.52 15.91 18.13
CA PRO A 267 -15.93 15.64 17.82
C PRO A 267 -16.26 15.82 16.34
N LYS A 268 -15.48 16.64 15.59
CA LYS A 268 -15.61 16.79 14.13
C LYS A 268 -15.47 15.48 13.34
N PHE A 269 -14.81 14.46 13.90
CA PHE A 269 -14.65 13.16 13.25
C PHE A 269 -15.74 12.15 13.64
N MET A 270 -16.68 12.50 14.53
CA MET A 270 -17.65 11.54 15.05
C MET A 270 -18.50 10.88 13.95
N ALA A 271 -18.99 11.66 12.99
CA ALA A 271 -19.76 11.13 11.87
C ALA A 271 -18.92 10.20 10.96
N GLU A 272 -17.67 10.60 10.67
CA GLU A 272 -16.72 9.79 9.89
C GLU A 272 -16.42 8.47 10.59
N VAL A 273 -16.02 8.52 11.87
CA VAL A 273 -15.74 7.33 12.69
C VAL A 273 -16.94 6.40 12.79
N THR A 274 -18.13 6.92 13.07
CA THR A 274 -19.35 6.10 13.13
C THR A 274 -19.60 5.39 11.80
N SER A 275 -19.41 6.08 10.67
CA SER A 275 -19.54 5.47 9.35
C SER A 275 -18.51 4.35 9.12
N ILE A 276 -17.30 4.51 9.64
CA ILE A 276 -16.22 3.52 9.53
C ILE A 276 -16.54 2.28 10.34
N LEU A 277 -16.88 2.44 11.63
CA LEU A 277 -17.19 1.33 12.53
C LEU A 277 -18.35 0.48 12.01
N ARG A 278 -19.43 1.13 11.56
CA ARG A 278 -20.59 0.44 10.99
C ARG A 278 -20.24 -0.39 9.75
N VAL A 279 -19.42 0.15 8.84
CA VAL A 279 -19.05 -0.56 7.60
C VAL A 279 -18.10 -1.73 7.86
N ASP A 280 -17.18 -1.55 8.81
CA ASP A 280 -16.19 -2.57 9.18
C ASP A 280 -16.74 -3.64 10.15
N GLY A 281 -17.93 -3.42 10.73
CA GLY A 281 -18.60 -4.38 11.62
C GLY A 281 -18.19 -4.26 13.09
N PHE A 282 -17.80 -3.06 13.54
CA PHE A 282 -17.40 -2.75 14.93
C PHE A 282 -18.34 -1.72 15.61
N GLU A 283 -19.56 -1.59 15.09
CA GLU A 283 -20.67 -0.89 15.78
C GLU A 283 -21.29 -1.76 16.88
#